data_AF-A0A286PH58-F1
#
_entry.id   AF-A0A286PH58-F1
#
_cell.length_a   1.000
_cell.length_b   1.000
_cell.length_c   1.000
_cell.angle_alpha   90.00
_cell.angle_beta   90.00
_cell.angle_gamma   90.00
#
_symmetry.space_group_name_H-M   'P 1'
#
loop_
_entity.id
_entity.type
_entity.pdbx_description
1 polymer ?
#
loop_
_entity_poly.entity_id
_entity_poly.type
_entity_poly.pdbx_seq_one_letter_code
_entity_poly.pdbx_strand_id
1 'polypeptide(L)'
;MGCDHFSTDVSYLPELRSYLDDLLRTREKLRAMTEADEWARTEAAPSEEEIRRVRQLIQRVTEDVDQLTDDERDQIQQAAAIVRKTRQGFLGMPRIRQPLPDLRPERPA
;
A
#
# COMPACT_ATOMS: atom_id res chain seq x y z
N MET A 1 6.39 5.99 10.39
CA MET A 1 5.28 6.59 9.64
C MET A 1 4.73 5.53 8.70
N GLY A 2 3.62 4.90 9.07
CA GLY A 2 2.96 3.90 8.23
C GLY A 2 2.38 4.59 7.00
N CYS A 3 2.42 3.92 5.85
CA CYS A 3 1.74 4.43 4.67
C CYS A 3 0.24 4.53 4.97
N ASP A 4 -0.28 5.75 5.15
CA ASP A 4 -1.72 6.07 5.31
C ASP A 4 -2.60 5.59 4.12
N HIS A 5 -1.97 4.98 3.11
CA HIS A 5 -2.61 4.58 1.88
C HIS A 5 -3.36 3.25 2.01
N PHE A 6 -2.90 2.31 2.84
CA PHE A 6 -3.51 0.99 2.99
C PHE A 6 -3.65 0.58 4.45
N SER A 7 -4.85 0.10 4.84
CA SER A 7 -4.99 -0.67 6.07
C SER A 7 -4.28 -2.01 5.90
N THR A 8 -3.73 -2.55 6.98
CA THR A 8 -2.94 -3.80 7.03
C THR A 8 -3.79 -5.07 6.90
N ASP A 9 -5.08 -4.96 6.54
CA ASP A 9 -6.00 -6.10 6.51
C ASP A 9 -6.13 -6.76 5.12
N VAL A 10 -6.55 -8.02 5.12
CA VAL A 10 -6.72 -8.86 3.91
C VAL A 10 -7.65 -8.25 2.86
N SER A 11 -8.54 -7.32 3.24
CA SER A 11 -9.45 -6.69 2.28
C SER A 11 -8.72 -5.80 1.28
N TYR A 12 -7.50 -5.36 1.58
CA TYR A 12 -6.66 -4.54 0.70
C TYR A 12 -5.66 -5.35 -0.15
N LEU A 13 -5.59 -6.68 0.01
CA LEU A 13 -4.58 -7.48 -0.70
C LEU A 13 -4.63 -7.33 -2.23
N PRO A 14 -5.81 -7.28 -2.90
CA PRO A 14 -5.87 -7.00 -4.33
C PRO A 14 -5.31 -5.63 -4.70
N GLU A 15 -5.69 -4.58 -3.96
CA GLU A 15 -5.24 -3.21 -4.20
C GLU A 15 -3.74 -3.04 -3.96
N LEU A 16 -3.19 -3.71 -2.94
CA LEU A 16 -1.75 -3.73 -2.66
C LEU A 16 -0.96 -4.34 -3.82
N ARG A 17 -1.47 -5.43 -4.42
CA ARG A 17 -0.84 -6.08 -5.58
C ARG A 17 -0.87 -5.16 -6.80
N SER A 18 -2.02 -4.57 -7.11
CA SER A 18 -2.12 -3.59 -8.20
C SER A 18 -1.18 -2.40 -8.00
N TYR A 19 -1.11 -1.89 -6.77
CA TYR A 19 -0.21 -0.78 -6.45
C TYR A 19 1.26 -1.15 -6.63
N LEU A 20 1.68 -2.34 -6.20
CA LEU A 20 3.03 -2.83 -6.44
C LEU A 20 3.34 -2.92 -7.93
N ASP A 21 2.41 -3.44 -8.73
CA ASP A 21 2.58 -3.54 -10.18
C ASP A 21 2.73 -2.16 -10.83
N ASP A 22 1.96 -1.16 -10.38
CA ASP A 22 2.05 0.22 -10.87
C ASP A 22 3.37 0.89 -10.50
N LEU A 23 3.88 0.67 -9.27
CA LEU A 23 5.20 1.15 -8.84
C LEU A 23 6.31 0.56 -9.73
N LEU A 24 6.29 -0.75 -9.95
CA LEU A 24 7.30 -1.44 -10.77
C LEU A 24 7.22 -1.01 -12.24
N ARG A 25 6.00 -0.88 -12.78
CA ARG A 25 5.78 -0.40 -14.14
C ARG A 25 6.29 1.01 -14.33
N THR A 26 6.00 1.91 -13.39
CA THR A 26 6.44 3.32 -13.44
C THR A 26 7.97 3.40 -13.39
N ARG A 27 8.60 2.61 -12.52
CA ARG A 27 10.06 2.55 -12.42
C ARG A 27 10.70 2.02 -13.71
N GLU A 28 10.14 0.98 -14.30
CA GLU A 28 10.65 0.44 -15.56
C GLU A 28 10.51 1.45 -16.71
N LYS A 29 9.36 2.13 -16.78
CA LYS A 29 9.13 3.21 -17.74
C LYS A 29 10.18 4.32 -17.63
N LEU A 30 10.49 4.75 -16.40
CA LEU A 30 11.51 5.79 -16.18
C LEU A 30 12.92 5.31 -16.52
N ARG A 31 13.26 4.04 -16.24
CA ARG A 31 14.54 3.46 -16.64
C ARG A 31 14.72 3.44 -18.16
N ALA A 32 13.67 3.10 -18.89
CA ALA A 32 13.67 3.04 -20.34
C ALA A 32 13.70 4.43 -21.02
N MET A 33 13.44 5.52 -20.28
CA MET A 33 13.37 6.88 -20.80
C MET A 33 14.77 7.47 -21.06
N THR A 34 15.43 7.02 -22.14
CA THR A 34 16.81 7.38 -22.48
C THR A 34 17.02 8.87 -22.79
N GLU A 35 15.97 9.57 -23.19
CA GLU A 35 15.96 10.99 -23.52
C GLU A 35 15.98 11.92 -22.29
N ALA A 36 15.71 11.38 -21.11
CA ALA A 36 15.71 12.14 -19.86
C ALA A 36 17.05 12.02 -19.13
N ASP A 37 17.48 13.13 -18.53
CA ASP A 37 18.66 13.13 -17.68
C ASP A 37 18.54 12.13 -16.53
N GLU A 38 19.66 11.52 -16.13
CA GLU A 38 19.71 10.54 -15.05
C GLU A 38 19.20 11.10 -13.71
N TRP A 39 19.52 12.36 -13.41
CA TRP A 39 19.03 13.02 -12.20
C TRP A 39 17.50 13.13 -12.18
N ALA A 40 16.88 13.46 -13.33
CA ALA A 40 15.44 13.60 -13.46
C ALA A 40 14.72 12.24 -13.35
N ARG A 41 15.31 11.20 -13.95
CA ARG A 41 14.80 9.83 -13.81
C ARG A 41 14.86 9.32 -12.38
N THR A 42 15.92 9.65 -11.66
CA THR A 42 16.13 9.21 -10.27
C THR A 42 15.17 9.92 -9.32
N GLU A 43 14.97 11.23 -9.49
CA GLU A 43 14.04 12.02 -8.66
C GLU A 43 12.58 11.60 -8.89
N ALA A 44 12.20 11.31 -10.13
CA ALA A 44 10.84 10.87 -10.47
C ALA A 44 10.57 9.39 -10.16
N ALA A 45 11.61 8.60 -9.89
CA ALA A 45 11.46 7.17 -9.64
C ALA A 45 10.68 6.93 -8.34
N PRO A 46 9.70 6.00 -8.33
CA PRO A 46 9.09 5.57 -7.08
C PRO A 46 10.14 5.06 -6.10
N SER A 47 9.93 5.31 -4.80
CA SER A 47 10.92 4.99 -3.77
C SER A 47 11.14 3.48 -3.62
N GLU A 48 12.41 3.03 -3.61
CA GLU A 48 12.76 1.63 -3.31
C GLU A 48 12.21 1.17 -1.97
N GLU A 49 12.22 2.08 -1.01
CA GLU A 49 11.76 1.83 0.33
C GLU A 49 10.24 1.59 0.35
N GLU A 50 9.49 2.31 -0.49
CA GLU A 50 8.05 2.07 -0.64
C GLU A 50 7.77 0.70 -1.28
N ILE A 51 8.46 0.36 -2.36
CA ILE A 51 8.35 -0.96 -3.01
C ILE A 51 8.65 -2.07 -1.99
N ARG A 52 9.71 -1.90 -1.19
CA ARG A 52 10.10 -2.86 -0.14
C ARG A 52 8.99 -3.04 0.90
N ARG A 53 8.43 -1.93 1.41
CA ARG A 53 7.34 -1.99 2.40
C ARG A 53 6.09 -2.66 1.86
N VAL A 54 5.67 -2.33 0.63
CA VAL A 54 4.48 -2.94 0.01
C VAL A 54 4.69 -4.45 -0.19
N ARG A 55 5.87 -4.88 -0.65
CA ARG A 55 6.22 -6.30 -0.75
C ARG A 55 6.14 -7.02 0.59
N GLN A 56 6.72 -6.44 1.65
CA GLN A 56 6.67 -7.01 3.00
C GLN A 56 5.23 -7.12 3.52
N LEU A 57 4.40 -6.11 3.24
CA LEU A 57 3.01 -6.11 3.65
C LEU A 57 2.20 -7.20 2.94
N ILE A 58 2.36 -7.31 1.61
CA ILE A 58 1.72 -8.39 0.83
C ILE A 58 2.14 -9.75 1.35
N GLN A 59 3.43 -9.94 1.61
CA GLN A 59 3.97 -11.20 2.10
C GLN A 59 3.32 -11.57 3.43
N ARG A 60 3.37 -10.67 4.42
CA ARG A 60 2.79 -10.89 5.74
C ARG A 60 1.29 -11.24 5.68
N VAL A 61 0.51 -10.46 4.93
CA VAL A 61 -0.94 -10.70 4.82
C VAL A 61 -1.23 -12.03 4.11
N THR A 62 -0.40 -12.41 3.13
CA THR A 62 -0.55 -13.69 2.44
C THR A 62 -0.21 -14.86 3.38
N GLU A 63 0.88 -14.75 4.14
CA GLU A 63 1.27 -15.74 5.15
C GLU A 63 0.20 -15.93 6.22
N ASP A 64 -0.38 -14.83 6.73
CA ASP A 64 -1.46 -14.87 7.72
C ASP A 64 -2.69 -15.62 7.18
N VAL A 65 -3.03 -15.44 5.90
CA VAL A 65 -4.14 -16.15 5.24
C VAL A 65 -3.78 -17.61 4.95
N ASP A 66 -2.51 -17.89 4.66
CA ASP A 66 -2.06 -19.25 4.35
C ASP A 66 -2.02 -20.19 5.55
N GLN A 67 -2.02 -19.64 6.77
CA GLN A 67 -2.14 -20.40 8.01
C GLN A 67 -3.59 -20.82 8.34
N LEU A 68 -4.58 -20.30 7.62
CA LEU A 68 -5.99 -20.60 7.84
C LEU A 68 -6.39 -21.93 7.22
N THR A 69 -7.37 -22.58 7.85
CA THR A 69 -8.11 -23.68 7.23
C THR A 69 -8.91 -23.19 6.02
N ASP A 70 -9.32 -24.10 5.15
CA ASP A 70 -10.10 -23.76 3.95
C ASP A 70 -11.42 -23.05 4.30
N ASP A 71 -12.12 -23.52 5.34
CA ASP A 71 -13.38 -22.92 5.81
C ASP A 71 -13.17 -21.49 6.35
N GLU A 72 -12.11 -21.26 7.14
CA GLU A 72 -11.77 -19.94 7.67
C GLU A 72 -11.34 -18.98 6.54
N ARG A 73 -10.57 -19.50 5.58
CA ARG A 73 -10.14 -18.74 4.40
C ARG A 73 -11.34 -18.28 3.59
N ASP A 74 -12.30 -19.17 3.33
CA ASP A 74 -13.52 -18.84 2.59
C ASP A 74 -14.36 -17.78 3.31
N GLN A 75 -14.53 -17.93 4.63
CA GLN A 75 -15.26 -16.94 5.44
C GLN A 75 -14.61 -15.56 5.39
N ILE A 76 -13.28 -15.50 5.53
CA ILE A 76 -12.52 -14.25 5.48
C ILE A 76 -12.58 -13.62 4.08
N GLN A 77 -12.49 -14.42 3.02
CA GLN A 77 -12.59 -13.91 1.64
C GLN A 77 -13.97 -13.30 1.35
N GLN A 78 -15.04 -13.91 1.85
CA GLN A 78 -16.40 -13.36 1.74
C GLN A 78 -16.54 -12.04 2.49
N ALA A 79 -16.06 -11.98 3.75
CA ALA A 79 -16.08 -10.75 4.54
C ALA A 79 -15.26 -9.64 3.85
N ALA A 80 -14.06 -9.96 3.35
CA ALA A 80 -13.22 -9.04 2.62
C ALA A 80 -13.89 -8.50 1.34
N ALA A 81 -14.63 -9.34 0.61
CA ALA A 81 -15.39 -8.91 -0.56
C ALA A 81 -16.50 -7.91 -0.20
N ILE A 82 -17.21 -8.13 0.91
CA ILE A 82 -18.21 -7.19 1.42
C ILE A 82 -17.57 -5.85 1.77
N VAL A 83 -16.45 -5.86 2.50
CA VAL A 83 -15.70 -4.64 2.88
C VAL A 83 -15.27 -3.85 1.64
N ARG A 84 -14.71 -4.53 0.62
CA ARG A 84 -14.33 -3.90 -0.65
C ARG A 84 -15.54 -3.27 -1.36
N LYS A 85 -16.66 -3.98 -1.44
CA LYS A 85 -17.90 -3.48 -2.06
C LYS A 85 -18.41 -2.23 -1.35
N THR A 86 -18.42 -2.23 -0.02
CA THR A 86 -18.82 -1.06 0.78
C THR A 86 -17.88 0.12 0.53
N ARG A 87 -16.56 -0.12 0.45
CA ARG A 87 -15.56 0.92 0.14
C ARG A 87 -15.78 1.57 -1.23
N GLN A 88 -16.06 0.76 -2.26
CA GLN A 88 -16.38 1.26 -3.60
C GLN A 88 -17.67 2.09 -3.63
N GLY A 89 -18.67 1.71 -2.82
CA GLY A 89 -19.93 2.47 -2.69
C GLY A 89 -19.82 3.76 -1.88
N PHE A 90 -18.79 3.92 -1.05
CA PHE A 90 -18.59 5.06 -0.13
C PHE A 90 -17.75 6.21 -0.71
N LEU A 91 -17.53 6.26 -2.04
CA LEU A 91 -16.74 7.31 -2.73
C LEU A 91 -17.35 8.73 -2.70
N GLY A 92 -18.24 9.05 -1.74
CA GLY A 92 -18.99 10.31 -1.67
C GLY A 92 -18.87 11.13 -0.39
N MET A 93 -18.13 10.73 0.66
CA MET A 93 -18.05 11.48 1.93
C MET A 93 -16.68 11.34 2.66
N PRO A 94 -16.27 12.32 3.50
CA PRO A 94 -14.85 12.64 3.76
C PRO A 94 -14.16 11.69 4.75
N ARG A 95 -12.90 11.33 4.45
CA ARG A 95 -12.01 10.60 5.36
C ARG A 95 -11.77 11.43 6.62
N ILE A 96 -12.13 10.91 7.79
CA ILE A 96 -11.73 11.46 9.08
C ILE A 96 -10.19 11.45 9.11
N ARG A 97 -9.57 12.63 9.05
CA ARG A 97 -8.13 12.78 9.24
C ARG A 97 -7.79 12.29 10.65
N GLN A 98 -6.96 11.26 10.77
CA GLN A 98 -6.32 10.98 12.04
C GLN A 98 -5.37 12.15 12.35
N PRO A 99 -5.39 12.72 13.57
CA PRO A 99 -4.47 13.79 13.93
C PRO A 99 -3.03 13.26 13.93
N LEU A 100 -2.16 13.96 13.22
CA LEU A 100 -0.72 13.68 13.15
C LEU A 100 -0.14 13.76 14.58
N PRO A 101 0.64 12.76 15.07
CA PRO A 101 1.30 12.88 16.36
C PRO A 101 2.31 14.04 16.33
N ASP A 102 2.23 14.93 17.33
CA ASP A 102 3.07 16.13 17.45
C ASP A 102 4.51 15.70 17.79
N LEU A 103 5.35 15.57 16.77
CA LEU A 103 6.78 15.28 16.90
C LEU A 103 7.55 16.60 17.05
N ARG A 104 7.42 17.24 18.22
CA ARG A 104 8.38 18.30 18.60
C ARG A 104 9.51 17.70 19.43
N PRO A 105 10.76 17.71 18.95
CA PRO A 105 11.91 17.50 19.81
C PRO A 105 12.11 18.75 20.66
N GLU A 106 11.92 18.63 21.98
CA GLU A 106 12.34 19.64 22.96
C GLU A 106 13.84 19.89 22.80
N ARG A 107 14.22 21.14 22.52
CA ARG A 107 15.63 21.55 22.43
C ARG A 107 16.08 22.05 23.82
N PRO A 108 17.14 21.48 24.42
CA PRO A 108 17.66 22.00 25.68
C PRO A 108 18.36 23.35 25.45
N ALA A 109 18.14 24.29 26.37
CA ALA A 109 18.94 25.48 26.58
C ALA A 109 19.23 25.60 28.09
#